data_AF-A0AAV3Q7Z9-F1
#
_entry.id   AF-A0AAV3Q7Z9-F1
#
_cell.length_a   1.000
_cell.length_b   1.000
_cell.length_c   1.000
_cell.angle_alpha   90.00
_cell.angle_beta   90.00
_cell.angle_gamma   90.00
#
_symmetry.space_group_name_H-M   'P 1'
#
loop_
_entity.id
_entity.type
_entity.pdbx_description
1 polymer ?
#
loop_
_entity_poly.entity_id
_entity_poly.type
_entity_poly.pdbx_seq_one_letter_code
_entity_poly.pdbx_strand_id
1 'polypeptide(L)'
;MAGFPGDLAVMVTCMFVGSNKLAIKMEAKPQNKATPVNIASHTYWNLGGHNSGTILSHDIQLFASSITPVDKNLIPTGDYFGKRHRL
;
A
#
# COMPACT_ATOMS: atom_id res chain seq x y z
N MET A 1 2.39 -24.48 -3.91
CA MET A 1 2.80 -23.52 -4.95
C MET A 1 1.78 -22.40 -5.00
N ALA A 2 2.20 -21.15 -5.17
CA ALA A 2 1.37 -19.95 -5.00
C ALA A 2 0.27 -19.73 -6.09
N GLY A 3 0.08 -20.67 -7.02
CA GLY A 3 -0.98 -20.61 -8.04
C GLY A 3 -0.74 -19.62 -9.20
N PHE A 4 0.30 -18.80 -9.12
CA PHE A 4 0.65 -17.82 -10.15
C PHE A 4 1.49 -18.44 -11.28
N PRO A 5 1.34 -17.98 -12.55
CA PRO A 5 2.14 -18.48 -13.66
C PRO A 5 3.61 -18.07 -13.57
N GLY A 6 4.50 -19.01 -13.89
CA GLY A 6 5.91 -18.73 -14.15
C GLY A 6 6.74 -18.27 -12.95
N ASP A 7 8.01 -17.99 -13.21
CA ASP A 7 8.94 -17.46 -12.22
C ASP A 7 8.96 -15.93 -12.27
N LEU A 8 9.07 -15.31 -11.10
CA LEU A 8 9.13 -13.85 -10.95
C LEU A 8 10.40 -13.48 -10.19
N ALA A 9 11.30 -12.73 -10.82
CA ALA A 9 12.41 -12.11 -10.12
C ALA A 9 11.94 -10.80 -9.49
N VAL A 10 12.16 -10.63 -8.19
CA VAL A 10 11.76 -9.45 -7.43
C VAL A 10 12.96 -8.85 -6.73
N MET A 11 13.11 -7.54 -6.79
CA MET A 11 14.12 -6.78 -6.05
C MET A 11 13.45 -5.62 -5.31
N VAL A 12 13.78 -5.48 -4.02
CA VAL A 12 13.35 -4.37 -3.19
C VAL A 12 14.59 -3.64 -2.68
N THR A 13 14.69 -2.35 -2.97
CA THR A 13 15.78 -1.49 -2.52
C THR A 13 15.23 -0.47 -1.53
N CYS A 14 15.67 -0.56 -0.27
CA CYS A 14 15.37 0.42 0.78
C CYS A 14 16.55 1.38 0.92
N MET A 15 16.29 2.68 0.84
CA MET A 15 17.35 3.70 0.81
C MET A 15 16.98 4.90 1.67
N PHE A 16 17.98 5.48 2.33
CA PHE A 16 17.88 6.83 2.89
C PHE A 16 18.35 7.84 1.85
N VAL A 17 17.50 8.81 1.53
CA VAL A 17 17.78 9.81 0.48
C VAL A 17 17.90 11.19 1.11
N GLY A 18 19.12 11.66 1.32
CA GLY A 18 19.36 12.89 2.08
C GLY A 18 18.92 12.75 3.55
N SER A 19 18.33 13.80 4.12
CA SER A 19 17.89 13.80 5.52
C SER A 19 16.41 13.40 5.65
N ASN A 20 16.12 12.45 6.55
CA ASN A 20 14.77 12.05 6.97
C ASN A 20 13.83 11.58 5.85
N LYS A 21 14.37 11.00 4.77
CA LYS A 21 13.57 10.42 3.69
C LYS A 21 13.94 8.95 3.51
N LEU A 22 12.97 8.08 3.72
CA LEU A 22 13.05 6.67 3.36
C LEU A 22 12.41 6.50 1.98
N ALA A 23 13.17 5.96 1.03
CA ALA A 23 12.68 5.54 -0.27
C ALA A 23 12.66 4.00 -0.34
N ILE A 24 11.59 3.46 -0.93
CA ILE A 24 11.47 2.03 -1.22
C ILE A 24 11.21 1.89 -2.71
N LYS A 25 12.17 1.29 -3.43
CA LYS A 25 12.02 0.93 -4.85
C LYS A 25 11.70 -0.56 -4.94
N MET A 26 10.64 -0.90 -5.67
CA MET A 26 10.22 -2.28 -5.88
C MET A 26 10.20 -2.56 -7.37
N GLU A 27 10.92 -3.59 -7.79
CA GLU A 27 11.04 -4.00 -9.18
C GLU A 27 10.70 -5.49 -9.28
N ALA A 28 9.93 -5.86 -10.30
CA ALA A 28 9.56 -7.24 -10.54
C ALA A 28 9.60 -7.53 -12.04
N LYS A 29 10.17 -8.69 -12.42
CA LYS A 29 10.31 -9.11 -13.82
C LYS A 29 9.90 -10.57 -13.97
N PRO A 30 8.82 -10.86 -14.72
CA PRO A 30 8.49 -12.23 -15.10
C PRO A 30 9.59 -12.81 -16.00
N GLN A 31 9.99 -14.05 -15.75
CA GLN A 31 11.13 -14.66 -16.45
C GLN A 31 10.70 -15.53 -17.64
N ASN A 32 9.59 -16.25 -17.51
CA ASN A 32 9.19 -17.25 -18.50
C ASN A 32 7.70 -17.21 -18.88
N LYS A 33 6.83 -16.64 -18.05
CA LYS A 33 5.40 -16.44 -18.34
C LYS A 33 4.92 -15.12 -17.75
N ALA A 34 3.98 -14.47 -18.43
CA ALA A 34 3.28 -13.32 -17.87
C ALA A 34 2.53 -13.74 -16.60
N THR A 35 2.57 -12.90 -15.57
CA THR A 35 1.99 -13.17 -14.25
C THR A 35 1.51 -11.86 -13.61
N PRO A 36 0.37 -11.83 -12.90
CA PRO A 36 -0.08 -10.63 -12.21
C PRO A 36 0.87 -10.28 -11.07
N VAL A 37 1.19 -8.98 -10.92
CA VAL A 37 2.08 -8.48 -9.88
C VAL A 37 1.53 -7.18 -9.31
N ASN A 38 1.38 -7.12 -7.99
CA ASN A 38 1.05 -5.90 -7.25
C ASN A 38 1.77 -5.96 -5.89
N ILE A 39 2.82 -5.17 -5.71
CA ILE A 39 3.68 -5.21 -4.51
C ILE A 39 3.48 -3.88 -3.74
N ALA A 40 3.29 -3.97 -2.43
CA ALA A 40 3.10 -2.83 -1.55
C ALA A 40 3.99 -2.95 -0.31
N SER A 41 4.27 -1.81 0.33
CA SER A 41 4.94 -1.76 1.64
C SER A 41 3.90 -1.79 2.77
N HIS A 42 4.13 -2.61 3.78
CA HIS A 42 3.21 -2.82 4.90
C HIS A 42 3.74 -2.19 6.20
N THR A 43 4.22 -0.94 6.08
CA THR A 43 4.81 -0.20 7.22
C THR A 43 3.72 0.33 8.15
N TYR A 44 3.91 0.15 9.45
CA TYR A 44 3.07 0.74 10.49
C TYR A 44 3.74 1.95 11.11
N TRP A 45 3.00 3.05 11.23
CA TRP A 45 3.46 4.28 11.87
C TRP A 45 2.78 4.45 13.22
N ASN A 46 3.60 4.68 14.25
CA ASN A 46 3.14 5.18 15.54
C ASN A 46 4.07 6.31 16.00
N LEU A 47 3.62 7.56 15.85
CA LEU A 47 4.41 8.75 16.18
C LEU A 47 4.62 8.96 17.69
N GLY A 48 3.82 8.32 18.55
CA GLY A 48 4.06 8.31 19.99
C GLY A 48 5.19 7.36 20.40
N GLY A 49 5.65 6.51 19.47
CA GLY A 49 6.68 5.52 19.72
C GLY A 49 6.14 4.21 20.31
N HIS A 50 7.06 3.29 20.58
CA HIS A 50 6.74 2.00 21.17
C HIS A 50 6.04 2.16 22.53
N ASN A 51 4.99 1.36 22.78
CA ASN A 51 4.18 1.38 24.01
C ASN A 51 3.43 2.69 24.31
N SER A 52 3.27 3.59 23.35
CA SER A 52 2.48 4.83 23.52
C SER A 52 0.95 4.63 23.48
N GLY A 53 0.50 3.40 23.23
CA GLY A 53 -0.93 3.08 23.09
C GLY A 53 -1.44 3.27 21.67
N THR A 54 -2.67 3.77 21.54
CA THR A 54 -3.37 3.87 20.26
C THR A 54 -2.94 5.08 19.44
N ILE A 55 -3.18 5.05 18.12
CA ILE A 55 -2.93 6.17 17.20
C ILE A 55 -4.12 7.13 17.06
N LEU A 56 -5.18 6.99 17.86
CA LEU A 56 -6.46 7.70 17.64
C LEU A 56 -6.37 9.21 17.83
N SER A 57 -5.33 9.71 18.49
CA SER A 57 -5.05 11.14 18.64
C SER A 57 -4.24 11.74 17.49
N HIS A 58 -3.82 10.94 16.51
CA HIS A 58 -2.98 11.40 15.41
C HIS A 58 -3.86 11.94 14.29
N ASP A 59 -3.48 13.11 13.76
CA ASP A 59 -4.15 13.70 12.61
C ASP A 59 -3.58 13.14 11.30
N ILE A 60 -4.47 12.89 10.32
CA ILE A 60 -4.09 12.45 8.98
C ILE A 60 -4.72 13.34 7.91
N GLN A 61 -3.94 13.69 6.89
CA GLN A 61 -4.43 14.31 5.67
C GLN A 61 -4.24 13.35 4.50
N LEU A 62 -5.34 13.08 3.78
CA LEU A 62 -5.33 12.25 2.57
C LEU A 62 -5.76 13.11 1.38
N PHE A 63 -4.89 13.24 0.37
CA PHE A 63 -5.20 13.90 -0.89
C PHE A 63 -5.92 12.92 -1.84
N ALA A 64 -7.10 12.46 -1.42
CA ALA A 64 -7.93 11.52 -2.18
C ALA A 64 -9.39 11.97 -2.15
N SER A 65 -10.07 11.88 -3.29
CA SER A 65 -11.49 12.25 -3.43
C SER A 65 -12.45 11.06 -3.37
N SER A 66 -11.92 9.83 -3.46
CA SER A 66 -12.72 8.60 -3.52
C SER A 66 -12.07 7.43 -2.77
N ILE A 67 -12.89 6.44 -2.42
CA ILE A 67 -12.46 5.15 -1.86
C ILE A 67 -13.02 3.98 -2.68
N THR A 68 -12.39 2.80 -2.55
CA THR A 68 -12.88 1.52 -3.10
C THR A 68 -13.56 0.73 -1.99
N PRO A 69 -14.89 0.79 -1.85
CA PRO A 69 -15.63 0.01 -0.85
C PRO A 69 -15.50 -1.49 -1.09
N VAL A 70 -15.43 -2.23 0.02
CA VAL A 70 -15.33 -3.69 0.04
C VAL A 70 -16.49 -4.31 0.79
N ASP A 71 -16.80 -5.56 0.47
CA ASP A 71 -17.76 -6.37 1.19
C ASP A 71 -17.17 -6.93 2.51
N LYS A 72 -17.94 -7.75 3.23
CA LYS A 72 -17.49 -8.41 4.47
C LYS A 72 -16.32 -9.37 4.30
N ASN A 73 -16.03 -9.79 3.06
CA ASN A 73 -14.92 -10.65 2.71
C ASN A 73 -13.70 -9.84 2.21
N LEU A 74 -13.78 -8.50 2.28
CA LEU A 74 -12.78 -7.56 1.79
C LEU A 74 -12.61 -7.57 0.26
N ILE A 75 -13.62 -8.02 -0.48
CA ILE A 75 -13.65 -7.99 -1.94
C ILE A 75 -14.25 -6.67 -2.42
N PRO A 76 -13.61 -5.95 -3.38
CA PRO A 76 -14.18 -4.74 -3.96
C PRO A 76 -15.57 -4.98 -4.53
N THR A 77 -16.51 -4.10 -4.18
CA THR A 77 -17.92 -4.19 -4.62
C THR A 77 -18.11 -3.79 -6.09
N GLY A 78 -17.14 -3.09 -6.69
CA GLY A 78 -17.25 -2.45 -8.00
C GLY A 78 -17.70 -0.99 -7.95
N ASP A 79 -18.16 -0.51 -6.79
CA ASP A 79 -18.51 0.89 -6.58
C ASP A 79 -17.29 1.78 -6.35
N TYR A 80 -17.48 3.09 -6.55
CA TYR A 80 -16.53 4.14 -6.19
C TYR A 80 -17.25 5.22 -5.40
N PHE A 81 -16.95 5.36 -4.11
CA PHE A 81 -17.54 6.42 -3.29
C PHE A 81 -16.67 7.66 -3.35
N GLY A 82 -17.03 8.61 -4.21
CA GLY A 82 -16.44 9.95 -4.24
C GLY A 82 -17.18 10.93 -3.33
N LYS A 83 -16.46 11.87 -2.72
CA LYS A 83 -17.12 13.05 -2.12
C LYS A 83 -17.64 13.94 -3.25
N ARG A 84 -18.97 14.12 -3.34
CA ARG A 84 -19.54 15.33 -3.97
C ARG A 84 -19.16 16.50 -3.06
N HIS A 85 -18.14 17.27 -3.41
CA HIS A 85 -17.86 18.54 -2.74
C HIS A 85 -19.07 19.47 -2.89
N ARG A 86 -19.85 19.64 -1.82
CA ARG A 86 -20.52 20.92 -1.58
C ARG A 86 -19.73 21.63 -0.48
N LEU A 87 -19.24 22.81 -0.85
CA LEU A 87 -18.85 23.88 0.06
C LEU A 87 -20.04 24.27 0.94
#